data_AF-A0A4U9UQN2-F1
#
_entry.id   AF-A0A4U9UQN2-F1
#
_cell.length_a   1.000
_cell.length_b   1.000
_cell.length_c   1.000
_cell.angle_alpha   90.00
_cell.angle_beta   90.00
_cell.angle_gamma   90.00
#
_symmetry.space_group_name_H-M   'P 1'
#
loop_
_entity.id
_entity.type
_entity.pdbx_description
1 polymer ?
#
loop_
_entity_poly.entity_id
_entity_poly.type
_entity_poly.pdbx_seq_one_letter_code
_entity_poly.pdbx_strand_id
1 'polypeptide(L)'
;MSPSPAPWSSRIVPAATPETLDEIAAALGGVRDECAIACEPFIQWVVEDNFVAGRPRWEDAGVQLVDDVLPFEQMKLRMLNGSHSFLAYLGYLAGYRYIVDCMADENYRRAAHHLMLNEQAPTLQVAGIDLAAYAEQLIERYSNPALQHRTWQIAMDGTQKLPQRLLESIRWHRPIWRQPCGACAWRSGLDALCRRD
;
A
#
# COMPACT_ATOMS: atom_id res chain seq x y z
N MET A 1 21.73 -21.98 -4.39
CA MET A 1 20.36 -21.71 -4.88
C MET A 1 19.98 -20.34 -4.37
N SER A 2 19.85 -19.34 -5.24
CA SER A 2 19.18 -18.10 -4.83
C SER A 2 17.75 -18.48 -4.45
N PRO A 3 17.20 -17.97 -3.34
CA PRO A 3 15.78 -18.13 -3.07
C PRO A 3 15.01 -17.55 -4.26
N SER A 4 14.04 -18.31 -4.79
CA SER A 4 13.09 -17.75 -5.76
C SER A 4 12.43 -16.55 -5.10
N PRO A 5 12.52 -15.33 -5.66
CA PRO A 5 11.85 -14.19 -5.08
C PRO A 5 10.35 -14.45 -5.09
N ALA A 6 9.70 -14.05 -4.00
CA ALA A 6 8.28 -14.28 -3.82
C ALA A 6 7.49 -13.48 -4.88
N PRO A 7 6.39 -14.03 -5.42
CA PRO A 7 5.57 -13.30 -6.38
C PRO A 7 5.01 -12.01 -5.76
N TRP A 8 4.94 -10.96 -6.56
CA TRP A 8 4.43 -9.67 -6.14
C TRP A 8 2.94 -9.55 -6.44
N SER A 9 2.11 -9.20 -5.46
CA SER A 9 0.67 -8.99 -5.68
C SER A 9 0.14 -7.74 -5.00
N SER A 10 -0.87 -7.12 -5.61
CA SER A 10 -1.53 -5.92 -5.11
C SER A 10 -3.03 -6.00 -5.34
N ARG A 11 -3.76 -6.20 -4.23
CA ARG A 11 -5.21 -6.05 -4.10
C ARG A 11 -5.54 -5.78 -2.64
N ILE A 12 -6.33 -4.75 -2.36
CA ILE A 12 -6.85 -4.45 -1.03
C ILE A 12 -8.04 -5.36 -0.77
N VAL A 13 -7.90 -6.15 0.30
CA VAL A 13 -8.90 -7.13 0.76
C VAL A 13 -9.09 -6.92 2.26
N PRO A 14 -10.12 -6.15 2.68
CA PRO A 14 -10.47 -6.03 4.09
C PRO A 14 -10.82 -7.40 4.68
N ALA A 15 -10.72 -7.54 6.01
CA ALA A 15 -11.21 -8.75 6.66
C ALA A 15 -12.73 -8.86 6.48
N ALA A 16 -13.23 -10.05 6.16
CA ALA A 16 -14.66 -10.30 6.14
C ALA A 16 -15.27 -10.06 7.53
N THR A 17 -16.41 -9.38 7.58
CA THR A 17 -17.22 -9.18 8.77
C THR A 17 -18.63 -9.71 8.52
N PRO A 18 -19.44 -9.97 9.57
CA PRO A 18 -20.84 -10.34 9.40
C PRO A 18 -21.60 -9.37 8.48
N GLU A 19 -21.34 -8.06 8.61
CA GLU A 19 -21.95 -7.02 7.79
C GLU A 19 -21.55 -7.16 6.31
N THR A 20 -20.26 -7.40 6.02
CA THR A 20 -19.80 -7.63 4.63
C THR A 20 -20.41 -8.90 4.03
N LEU A 21 -20.57 -9.97 4.83
CA LEU A 21 -21.22 -11.20 4.35
C LEU A 21 -22.72 -10.99 4.08
N ASP A 22 -23.40 -10.18 4.89
CA ASP A 22 -24.79 -9.79 4.66
C ASP A 22 -24.92 -8.94 3.38
N GLU A 23 -24.01 -7.98 3.16
CA GLU A 23 -23.95 -7.16 1.94
C GLU A 23 -23.73 -8.02 0.69
N ILE A 24 -22.79 -8.97 0.73
CA ILE A 24 -22.53 -9.88 -0.40
C ILE A 24 -23.75 -10.77 -0.65
N ALA A 25 -24.35 -11.34 0.40
CA ALA A 25 -25.53 -12.19 0.25
C ALA A 25 -26.68 -11.41 -0.40
N ALA A 26 -26.90 -10.16 0.00
CA ALA A 26 -27.89 -9.28 -0.63
C ALA A 26 -27.59 -9.04 -2.11
N ALA A 27 -26.33 -8.77 -2.47
CA ALA A 27 -25.90 -8.59 -3.86
C ALA A 27 -26.04 -9.86 -4.72
N LEU A 28 -25.95 -11.04 -4.11
CA LEU A 28 -26.13 -12.36 -4.74
C LEU A 28 -27.58 -12.86 -4.74
N GLY A 29 -28.56 -12.01 -4.41
CA GLY A 29 -29.98 -12.40 -4.42
C GLY A 29 -30.40 -13.27 -3.22
N GLY A 30 -29.74 -13.11 -2.08
CA GLY A 30 -30.03 -13.81 -0.82
C GLY A 30 -29.17 -15.05 -0.56
N VAL A 31 -28.20 -15.36 -1.43
CA VAL A 31 -27.32 -16.52 -1.26
C VAL A 31 -26.23 -16.20 -0.24
N ARG A 32 -26.28 -16.88 0.91
CA ARG A 32 -25.23 -16.79 1.93
C ARG A 32 -24.05 -17.68 1.55
N ASP A 33 -22.89 -17.06 1.38
CA ASP A 33 -21.60 -17.73 1.20
C ASP A 33 -20.66 -17.35 2.36
N GLU A 34 -20.37 -18.30 3.25
CA GLU A 34 -19.48 -18.09 4.40
C GLU A 34 -18.01 -17.94 4.00
N CYS A 35 -17.67 -18.21 2.74
CA CYS A 35 -16.34 -18.02 2.17
C CYS A 35 -16.24 -16.73 1.32
N ALA A 36 -17.28 -15.91 1.27
CA ALA A 36 -17.30 -14.71 0.47
C ALA A 36 -16.31 -13.65 0.96
N ILE A 37 -15.67 -12.95 0.01
CA ILE A 37 -14.67 -11.91 0.28
C ILE A 37 -14.97 -10.68 -0.58
N ALA A 38 -15.04 -9.52 0.07
CA ALA A 38 -15.06 -8.24 -0.62
C ALA A 38 -13.63 -7.72 -0.84
N CYS A 39 -13.40 -7.12 -1.99
CA CYS A 39 -12.09 -6.63 -2.40
C CYS A 39 -12.24 -5.51 -3.42
N GLU A 40 -11.19 -4.70 -3.55
CA GLU A 40 -11.19 -3.64 -4.54
C GLU A 40 -11.22 -4.18 -5.99
N PRO A 41 -11.67 -3.36 -6.97
CA PRO A 41 -11.61 -3.73 -8.38
C PRO A 41 -10.18 -3.82 -8.91
N PHE A 42 -9.27 -2.98 -8.40
CA PHE A 42 -7.86 -3.02 -8.79
C PHE A 42 -7.23 -4.36 -8.42
N ILE A 43 -6.53 -4.96 -9.37
CA ILE A 43 -5.73 -6.16 -9.17
C ILE A 43 -4.48 -6.05 -10.02
N GLN A 44 -3.34 -6.40 -9.44
CA GLN A 44 -2.08 -6.48 -10.17
C GLN A 44 -1.26 -7.65 -9.63
N TRP A 45 -0.66 -8.41 -10.55
CA TRP A 45 0.18 -9.54 -10.23
C TRP A 45 1.41 -9.52 -11.16
N VAL A 46 2.60 -9.47 -10.57
CA VAL A 46 3.89 -9.46 -11.26
C VAL A 46 4.66 -10.68 -10.77
N VAL A 47 5.16 -11.48 -11.70
CA VAL A 47 5.77 -12.77 -11.43
C VAL A 47 7.04 -12.91 -12.26
N GLU A 48 8.10 -13.43 -11.66
CA GLU A 48 9.27 -13.81 -12.45
C GLU A 48 8.98 -15.04 -13.30
N ASP A 49 9.29 -14.99 -14.60
CA ASP A 49 9.03 -16.10 -15.51
C ASP A 49 10.10 -17.19 -15.40
N ASN A 50 10.17 -17.83 -14.22
CA ASN A 50 11.19 -18.81 -13.89
C ASN A 50 10.57 -20.10 -13.31
N PHE A 51 9.92 -20.88 -14.18
CA PHE A 51 9.18 -22.08 -13.82
C PHE A 51 9.88 -23.36 -14.30
N VAL A 52 10.15 -24.28 -13.37
CA VAL A 52 10.86 -25.54 -13.67
C VAL A 52 10.01 -26.58 -14.40
N ALA A 53 8.68 -26.46 -14.34
CA ALA A 53 7.73 -27.45 -14.85
C ALA A 53 6.54 -26.80 -15.57
N GLY A 54 6.82 -25.75 -16.36
CA GLY A 54 5.78 -24.96 -17.00
C GLY A 54 4.91 -24.19 -16.01
N ARG A 55 3.95 -23.43 -16.55
CA ARG A 55 2.97 -22.63 -15.80
C ARG A 55 1.73 -22.39 -16.65
N PRO A 56 0.59 -22.00 -16.04
CA PRO A 56 -0.53 -21.45 -16.79
C PRO A 56 -0.12 -20.20 -17.59
N ARG A 57 -0.90 -19.90 -18.64
CA ARG A 57 -0.78 -18.66 -19.42
C ARG A 57 -1.42 -17.48 -18.68
N TRP A 58 -0.89 -17.15 -17.52
CA TRP A 58 -1.42 -16.08 -16.66
C TRP A 58 -1.36 -14.70 -17.32
N GLU A 59 -0.45 -14.50 -18.28
CA GLU A 59 -0.39 -13.32 -19.13
C GLU A 59 -1.71 -13.07 -19.90
N ASP A 60 -2.46 -14.13 -20.25
CA ASP A 60 -3.78 -14.00 -20.90
C ASP A 60 -4.83 -13.42 -19.93
N ALA A 61 -4.58 -13.47 -18.61
CA ALA A 61 -5.40 -12.88 -17.56
C ALA A 61 -4.83 -11.56 -17.01
N GLY A 62 -3.83 -10.97 -17.68
CA GLY A 62 -3.24 -9.68 -17.32
C GLY A 62 -2.11 -9.75 -16.29
N VAL A 63 -1.60 -10.94 -15.95
CA VAL A 63 -0.42 -11.08 -15.09
C VAL A 63 0.84 -10.66 -15.86
N GLN A 64 1.66 -9.83 -15.22
CA GLN A 64 2.90 -9.34 -15.81
C GLN A 64 4.03 -10.31 -15.51
N LEU A 65 4.63 -10.86 -16.56
CA LEU A 65 5.79 -11.72 -16.43
C LEU A 65 7.06 -10.94 -16.72
N VAL A 66 8.02 -11.02 -15.79
CA VAL A 66 9.24 -10.20 -15.79
C VAL A 66 10.46 -11.06 -15.51
N ASP A 67 11.65 -10.51 -15.76
CA ASP A 67 12.92 -11.17 -15.41
C ASP A 67 13.31 -10.93 -13.94
N ASP A 68 12.91 -9.80 -13.35
CA ASP A 68 13.19 -9.41 -11.97
C ASP A 68 11.97 -8.70 -11.35
N VAL A 69 11.43 -9.28 -10.28
CA VAL A 69 10.25 -8.73 -9.57
C VAL A 69 10.63 -7.69 -8.50
N LEU A 70 11.89 -7.65 -8.06
CA LEU A 70 12.33 -6.87 -6.90
C LEU A 70 11.99 -5.37 -7.02
N PRO A 71 12.13 -4.69 -8.17
CA PRO A 71 11.76 -3.27 -8.28
C PRO A 71 10.26 -3.02 -8.06
N PHE A 72 9.39 -3.92 -8.54
CA PHE A 72 7.94 -3.85 -8.32
C PHE A 72 7.59 -4.12 -6.86
N GLU A 73 8.28 -5.08 -6.24
CA GLU A 73 8.14 -5.37 -4.82
C GLU A 73 8.48 -4.18 -3.94
N GLN A 74 9.65 -3.58 -4.14
CA GLN A 74 10.06 -2.39 -3.39
C GLN A 74 9.09 -1.22 -3.60
N MET A 75 8.64 -0.99 -4.83
CA MET A 75 7.67 0.06 -5.14
C MET A 75 6.39 -0.09 -4.30
N LYS A 76 5.81 -1.29 -4.25
CA LYS A 76 4.60 -1.56 -3.48
C LYS A 76 4.85 -1.57 -1.98
N LEU A 77 5.94 -2.20 -1.52
CA LEU A 77 6.27 -2.26 -0.10
C LEU A 77 6.45 -0.86 0.50
N ARG A 78 7.00 0.08 -0.27
CA ARG A 78 7.30 1.44 0.17
C ARG A 78 6.14 2.40 -0.08
N MET A 79 5.67 2.53 -1.32
CA MET A 79 4.63 3.52 -1.66
C MET A 79 3.23 3.10 -1.17
N LEU A 80 2.80 1.86 -1.43
CA LEU A 80 1.51 1.39 -0.95
C LEU A 80 1.61 0.99 0.53
N ASN A 81 2.33 -0.07 0.83
CA ASN A 81 2.34 -0.63 2.18
C ASN A 81 2.91 0.36 3.23
N GLY A 82 3.92 1.17 2.88
CA GLY A 82 4.48 2.20 3.75
C GLY A 82 3.50 3.32 4.08
N SER A 83 2.85 3.90 3.08
CA SER A 83 1.79 4.89 3.30
C SER A 83 0.59 4.31 4.05
N HIS A 84 0.24 3.04 3.81
CA HIS A 84 -0.85 2.36 4.50
C HIS A 84 -0.55 2.20 5.99
N SER A 85 0.69 1.85 6.34
CA SER A 85 1.14 1.79 7.73
C SER A 85 1.16 3.18 8.38
N PHE A 86 1.66 4.20 7.67
CA PHE A 86 1.62 5.59 8.14
C PHE A 86 0.19 6.04 8.49
N LEU A 87 -0.76 5.85 7.57
CA LEU A 87 -2.17 6.19 7.75
C LEU A 87 -2.82 5.37 8.87
N ALA A 88 -2.48 4.08 8.97
CA ALA A 88 -3.03 3.20 9.99
C ALA A 88 -2.66 3.62 11.41
N TYR A 89 -1.38 3.87 11.68
CA TYR A 89 -0.94 4.23 13.03
C TYR A 89 -1.45 5.62 13.43
N LEU A 90 -1.25 6.62 12.57
CA LEU A 90 -1.64 8.00 12.88
C LEU A 90 -3.16 8.17 12.89
N GLY A 91 -3.85 7.57 11.91
CA GLY A 91 -5.31 7.58 11.84
C GLY A 91 -5.94 6.93 13.05
N TYR A 92 -5.44 5.76 13.48
CA TYR A 92 -5.93 5.10 14.69
C TYR A 92 -5.74 6.00 15.94
N LEU A 93 -4.58 6.63 16.11
CA LEU A 93 -4.34 7.57 17.22
C LEU A 93 -5.23 8.83 17.14
N ALA A 94 -5.61 9.26 15.95
CA ALA A 94 -6.52 10.39 15.74
C ALA A 94 -8.01 10.02 15.85
N GLY A 95 -8.34 8.75 16.06
CA GLY A 95 -9.72 8.27 16.19
C GLY A 95 -10.39 7.85 14.87
N TYR A 96 -9.66 7.83 13.76
CA TYR A 96 -10.17 7.35 12.47
C TYR A 96 -10.21 5.82 12.43
N ARG A 97 -11.41 5.28 12.20
CA ARG A 97 -11.67 3.83 12.23
C ARG A 97 -11.22 3.16 10.95
N TYR A 98 -11.42 3.81 9.81
CA TYR A 98 -11.13 3.29 8.48
C TYR A 98 -10.14 4.17 7.71
N ILE A 99 -9.45 3.60 6.73
CA ILE A 99 -8.54 4.37 5.86
C ILE A 99 -9.27 5.44 5.06
N VAL A 100 -10.50 5.18 4.63
CA VAL A 100 -11.32 6.19 3.93
C VAL A 100 -11.61 7.41 4.81
N ASP A 101 -11.71 7.24 6.14
CA ASP A 101 -11.87 8.35 7.07
C ASP A 101 -10.60 9.22 7.10
N CYS A 102 -9.41 8.60 7.07
CA CYS A 102 -8.15 9.34 6.92
C CYS A 102 -8.09 10.07 5.57
N MET A 103 -8.61 9.48 4.49
CA MET A 103 -8.62 10.13 3.17
C MET A 103 -9.62 11.28 3.06
N ALA A 104 -10.64 11.33 3.90
CA ALA A 104 -11.55 12.47 4.01
C ALA A 104 -10.90 13.68 4.70
N ASP A 105 -9.83 13.47 5.48
CA ASP A 105 -9.01 14.53 6.07
C ASP A 105 -7.90 14.96 5.10
N GLU A 106 -7.99 16.20 4.61
CA GLU A 106 -7.04 16.76 3.64
C GLU A 106 -5.59 16.77 4.15
N ASN A 107 -5.37 16.89 5.46
CA ASN A 107 -4.01 16.86 6.00
C ASN A 107 -3.40 15.46 5.90
N TYR A 108 -4.19 14.41 6.17
CA TYR A 108 -3.76 13.02 6.02
C TYR A 108 -3.54 12.65 4.56
N ARG A 109 -4.45 13.08 3.67
CA ARG A 109 -4.29 12.88 2.22
C ARG A 109 -3.00 13.51 1.72
N ARG A 110 -2.77 14.78 2.03
CA ARG A 110 -1.55 15.51 1.64
C ARG A 110 -0.29 14.88 2.23
N ALA A 111 -0.33 14.47 3.50
CA ALA A 111 0.82 13.83 4.14
C ALA A 111 1.15 12.46 3.53
N ALA A 112 0.13 11.64 3.23
CA ALA A 112 0.34 10.36 2.55
C ALA A 112 0.91 10.54 1.14
N HIS A 113 0.37 11.49 0.38
CA HIS A 113 0.87 11.82 -0.95
C HIS A 113 2.33 12.32 -0.91
N HIS A 114 2.65 13.21 0.04
CA HIS A 114 4.01 13.68 0.27
C HIS A 114 4.97 12.53 0.61
N LEU A 115 4.58 11.67 1.54
CA LEU A 115 5.35 10.46 1.89
C LEU A 115 5.63 9.62 0.65
N MET A 116 4.60 9.36 -0.18
CA MET A 116 4.75 8.55 -1.40
C MET A 116 5.78 9.16 -2.38
N LEU A 117 5.66 10.44 -2.73
CA LEU A 117 6.46 11.03 -3.80
C LEU A 117 7.81 11.61 -3.35
N ASN A 118 7.86 12.21 -2.16
CA ASN A 118 9.04 12.94 -1.74
C ASN A 118 9.97 12.07 -0.90
N GLU A 119 9.47 10.99 -0.32
CA GLU A 119 10.24 10.15 0.59
C GLU A 119 10.38 8.71 0.10
N GLN A 120 9.32 8.09 -0.41
CA GLN A 120 9.36 6.70 -0.87
C GLN A 120 9.88 6.61 -2.32
N ALA A 121 9.31 7.37 -3.25
CA ALA A 121 9.67 7.30 -4.67
C ALA A 121 11.17 7.51 -4.97
N PRO A 122 11.91 8.43 -4.30
CA PRO A 122 13.35 8.60 -4.56
C PRO A 122 14.20 7.37 -4.22
N THR A 123 13.66 6.44 -3.43
CA THR A 123 14.36 5.22 -3.02
C THR A 123 14.19 4.06 -4.00
N LEU A 124 13.37 4.23 -5.04
CA LEU A 124 12.96 3.17 -5.97
C LEU A 124 13.76 3.20 -7.28
N GLN A 125 13.91 2.03 -7.90
CA GLN A 125 14.62 1.84 -9.16
C GLN A 125 13.76 1.12 -10.23
N VAL A 126 12.43 1.24 -10.12
CA VAL A 126 11.50 0.59 -11.05
C VAL A 126 11.48 1.32 -12.40
N ALA A 127 11.65 0.57 -13.49
CA ALA A 127 11.67 1.11 -14.84
C ALA A 127 10.26 1.10 -15.47
N GLY A 128 9.96 2.10 -16.31
CA GLY A 128 8.73 2.15 -17.11
C GLY A 128 7.44 2.41 -16.30
N ILE A 129 7.56 2.77 -15.03
CA ILE A 129 6.41 3.14 -14.18
C ILE A 129 6.46 4.63 -13.87
N ASP A 130 5.35 5.32 -14.13
CA ASP A 130 5.12 6.67 -13.64
C ASP A 130 4.72 6.62 -12.16
N LEU A 131 5.67 6.95 -11.28
CA LEU A 131 5.44 6.93 -9.84
C LEU A 131 4.47 8.03 -9.37
N ALA A 132 4.34 9.14 -10.11
CA ALA A 132 3.35 10.17 -9.80
C ALA A 132 1.93 9.65 -10.07
N ALA A 133 1.71 9.10 -11.26
CA ALA A 133 0.45 8.46 -11.60
C ALA A 133 0.11 7.30 -10.64
N TYR A 134 1.11 6.52 -10.23
CA TYR A 134 0.91 5.46 -9.26
C TYR A 134 0.51 5.99 -7.88
N ALA A 135 1.10 7.09 -7.40
CA ALA A 135 0.70 7.70 -6.13
C ALA A 135 -0.77 8.20 -6.16
N GLU A 136 -1.18 8.85 -7.26
CA GLU A 136 -2.57 9.28 -7.45
C GLU A 136 -3.54 8.08 -7.42
N GLN A 137 -3.19 7.00 -8.12
CA GLN A 137 -3.97 5.76 -8.08
C GLN A 137 -4.07 5.18 -6.67
N LEU A 138 -3.01 5.25 -5.86
CA LEU A 138 -3.06 4.79 -4.46
C LEU A 138 -4.01 5.65 -3.61
N ILE A 139 -4.00 6.98 -3.79
CA ILE A 139 -4.91 7.88 -3.08
C ILE A 139 -6.36 7.59 -3.48
N GLU A 140 -6.64 7.40 -4.77
CA GLU A 140 -7.98 7.00 -5.24
C GLU A 140 -8.43 5.68 -4.60
N ARG A 141 -7.55 4.67 -4.57
CA ARG A 141 -7.83 3.37 -3.98
C ARG A 141 -8.09 3.43 -2.48
N TYR A 142 -7.33 4.24 -1.75
CA TYR A 142 -7.56 4.49 -0.32
C TYR A 142 -8.87 5.23 -0.05
N SER A 143 -9.33 6.02 -1.02
CA SER A 143 -10.57 6.81 -0.93
C SER A 143 -11.82 6.01 -1.29
N ASN A 144 -11.70 4.72 -1.61
CA ASN A 144 -12.84 3.88 -1.99
C ASN A 144 -13.79 3.64 -0.79
N PRO A 145 -15.02 4.20 -0.79
CA PRO A 145 -15.93 4.10 0.34
C PRO A 145 -16.52 2.70 0.52
N ALA A 146 -16.45 1.84 -0.50
CA ALA A 146 -16.89 0.45 -0.41
C ALA A 146 -15.91 -0.41 0.40
N LEU A 147 -14.70 0.09 0.71
CA LEU A 147 -13.69 -0.65 1.47
C LEU A 147 -13.62 -0.12 2.90
N GLN A 148 -14.26 -0.83 3.82
CA GLN A 148 -14.16 -0.55 5.26
C GLN A 148 -12.86 -1.11 5.87
N HIS A 149 -11.71 -0.76 5.29
CA HIS A 149 -10.41 -1.26 5.72
C HIS A 149 -9.96 -0.59 7.03
N ARG A 150 -9.99 -1.34 8.12
CA ARG A 150 -9.80 -0.81 9.48
C ARG A 150 -8.34 -0.41 9.73
N THR A 151 -8.12 0.80 10.27
CA THR A 151 -6.79 1.29 10.67
C THR A 151 -6.12 0.32 11.65
N TRP A 152 -6.87 -0.20 12.62
CA TRP A 152 -6.38 -1.20 13.57
C TRP A 152 -5.90 -2.50 12.89
N GLN A 153 -6.65 -3.02 11.91
CA GLN A 153 -6.27 -4.24 11.17
C GLN A 153 -4.93 -4.06 10.45
N ILE A 154 -4.74 -2.90 9.83
CA ILE A 154 -3.52 -2.59 9.09
C ILE A 154 -2.32 -2.42 10.04
N ALA A 155 -2.56 -1.84 11.22
CA ALA A 155 -1.57 -1.58 12.26
C ALA A 155 -1.04 -2.85 12.96
N MET A 156 -1.76 -3.98 12.89
CA MET A 156 -1.30 -5.26 13.45
C MET A 156 0.06 -5.68 12.87
N ASP A 157 0.85 -6.45 13.63
CA ASP A 157 2.17 -6.99 13.22
C ASP A 157 3.16 -5.91 12.74
N GLY A 158 3.07 -4.71 13.31
CA GLY A 158 3.92 -3.58 12.92
C GLY A 158 5.42 -3.88 12.97
N THR A 159 5.87 -4.67 13.95
CA THR A 159 7.29 -5.08 14.07
C THR A 159 7.78 -5.89 12.88
N GLN A 160 6.91 -6.66 12.22
CA GLN A 160 7.19 -7.45 11.02
C GLN A 160 7.04 -6.64 9.73
N LYS A 161 6.30 -5.54 9.77
CA LYS A 161 5.96 -4.70 8.62
C LYS A 161 6.91 -3.52 8.45
N LEU A 162 7.30 -2.87 9.55
CA LEU A 162 8.06 -1.62 9.53
C LEU A 162 9.43 -1.70 8.82
N PRO A 163 10.22 -2.80 8.93
CA PRO A 163 11.53 -2.88 8.29
C PRO A 163 11.49 -2.57 6.79
N GLN A 164 10.69 -3.34 6.03
CA GLN A 164 10.60 -3.22 4.57
C GLN A 164 9.69 -2.07 4.08
N ARG A 165 8.84 -1.51 4.97
CA ARG A 165 7.89 -0.45 4.62
C ARG A 165 8.41 0.97 4.85
N LEU A 166 9.21 1.17 5.91
CA LEU A 166 9.67 2.50 6.33
C LEU A 166 11.17 2.54 6.68
N LEU A 167 11.69 1.54 7.41
CA LEU A 167 13.06 1.61 7.93
C LEU A 167 14.12 1.54 6.83
N GLU A 168 13.88 0.79 5.75
CA GLU A 168 14.77 0.79 4.58
C GLU A 168 14.85 2.17 3.90
N SER A 169 13.71 2.83 3.70
CA SER A 169 13.66 4.18 3.14
C SER A 169 14.39 5.19 4.04
N ILE A 170 14.19 5.10 5.36
CA ILE A 170 14.94 5.91 6.35
C ILE A 170 16.45 5.65 6.24
N ARG A 171 16.87 4.39 6.09
CA ARG A 171 18.29 4.03 5.91
C ARG A 171 18.86 4.62 4.62
N TRP A 172 18.10 4.63 3.54
CA TRP A 172 18.48 5.22 2.26
C TRP A 172 18.71 6.73 2.38
N HIS A 173 17.81 7.43 3.08
CA HIS A 173 17.91 8.88 3.29
C HIS A 173 19.00 9.30 4.31
N ARG A 174 19.41 8.39 5.21
CA ARG A 174 20.35 8.70 6.31
C ARG A 174 21.62 9.47 5.89
N PRO A 175 22.31 9.15 4.78
CA PRO A 175 23.49 9.89 4.35
C PRO A 175 23.16 11.32 3.91
N ILE A 176 21.99 11.52 3.29
CA ILE A 176 21.51 12.82 2.80
C ILE A 176 21.13 13.72 3.97
N TRP A 177 20.44 13.18 4.98
CA TRP A 177 20.02 13.92 6.18
C TRP A 177 21.16 14.24 7.17
N ARG A 178 22.32 13.60 7.02
CA ARG A 178 23.53 13.96 7.77
C ARG A 178 24.24 15.19 7.22
N GLN A 179 23.86 15.69 6.03
CA GLN A 179 24.42 16.92 5.50
C GLN A 179 23.73 18.15 6.12
N PRO A 180 24.47 19.23 6.48
CA PRO A 180 23.94 20.41 7.17
C PRO A 180 22.77 21.11 6.47
N CYS A 181 22.58 20.88 5.17
CA CYS A 181 21.53 21.47 4.33
C CYS A 181 20.33 20.54 4.04
N GLY A 182 20.35 19.28 4.48
CA GLY A 182 19.38 18.24 4.07
C GLY A 182 18.21 17.97 5.02
N ALA A 183 18.09 18.71 6.13
CA ALA A 183 17.19 18.39 7.24
C ALA A 183 15.69 18.74 7.04
N CYS A 184 15.26 19.18 5.85
CA CYS A 184 13.92 19.76 5.69
C CYS A 184 12.79 18.78 5.30
N ALA A 185 13.08 17.54 4.89
CA ALA A 185 12.04 16.68 4.30
C ALA A 185 11.16 15.95 5.32
N TRP A 186 11.72 15.32 6.35
CA TRP A 186 10.92 14.55 7.32
C TRP A 186 10.10 15.44 8.28
N ARG A 187 10.53 16.68 8.51
CA ARG A 187 9.86 17.62 9.42
C ARG A 187 8.55 18.15 8.83
N SER A 188 8.51 18.43 7.53
CA SER A 188 7.35 19.04 6.88
C SER A 188 6.10 18.16 6.85
N GLY A 189 6.25 16.84 6.74
CA GLY A 189 5.12 15.89 6.74
C GLY A 189 4.41 15.77 8.09
N LEU A 190 5.17 15.70 9.20
CA LEU A 190 4.61 15.69 10.55
C LEU A 190 4.14 17.10 10.98
N ASP A 191 4.85 18.15 10.58
CA ASP A 191 4.44 19.53 10.83
C ASP A 191 3.11 19.87 10.13
N ALA A 192 2.79 19.21 9.00
CA ALA A 192 1.51 19.34 8.31
C ALA A 192 0.32 18.70 9.07
N LEU A 193 0.57 17.72 9.95
CA LEU A 193 -0.45 17.10 10.81
C LEU A 193 -0.67 17.86 12.12
N CYS A 194 0.35 18.58 12.60
CA CYS A 194 0.30 19.35 13.84
C CYS A 194 -0.38 20.74 13.68
N ARG A 195 -0.59 21.22 12.45
CA ARG A 195 -1.35 22.45 12.19
C ARG A 195 -2.84 22.13 12.11
N ARG A 196 -3.46 21.96 13.27
CA ARG A 196 -4.92 22.15 13.41
C ARG A 196 -5.11 23.64 13.68
N ASP A 197 -5.72 24.35 12.74
CA ASP A 197 -6.31 25.66 13.04
C ASP A 197 -7.51 25.47 13.99
#